data_AF-A0A0K0D5B5-F1
#
_entry.id   AF-A0A0K0D5B5-F1
#
_cell.length_a   1.000
_cell.length_b   1.000
_cell.length_c   1.000
_cell.angle_alpha   90.00
_cell.angle_beta   90.00
_cell.angle_gamma   90.00
#
_symmetry.space_group_name_H-M   'P 1'
#
loop_
_entity.id
_entity.type
_entity.pdbx_description
1 polymer ?
#
loop_
_entity_poly.entity_id
_entity_poly.type
_entity_poly.pdbx_seq_one_letter_code
_entity_poly.pdbx_strand_id
1 'polypeptide(L)'
;LEQLAAEAVEGCPTKPPESSKANYTNFDHSELDQGPINTSHVTITSRLISYWRSRLQSRLKMLRPDIHRVGCAAAKCPETSGIVNVTVACIYGEGGQVAQVPV
;
A
#
# COMPACT_ATOMS: atom_id res chain seq x y z
N LEU A 1 -4.30 -1.08 -11.10
CA LEU A 1 -4.20 -0.65 -9.68
C LEU A 1 -2.76 -0.60 -9.23
N GLU A 2 -1.93 -1.58 -9.59
CA GLU A 2 -0.49 -1.58 -9.28
C GLU A 2 0.24 -0.34 -9.81
N GLN A 3 0.00 0.07 -11.06
CA GLN A 3 0.57 1.32 -11.61
C GLN A 3 0.19 2.56 -10.79
N LEU A 4 -1.08 2.68 -10.38
CA LEU A 4 -1.52 3.79 -9.51
C LEU A 4 -0.84 3.72 -8.13
N ALA A 5 -0.56 2.52 -7.62
CA ALA A 5 0.16 2.36 -6.37
C ALA A 5 1.63 2.76 -6.55
N ALA A 6 2.24 2.45 -7.71
CA ALA A 6 3.61 2.85 -8.03
C ALA A 6 3.74 4.39 -8.10
N GLU A 7 2.82 5.06 -8.79
CA GLU A 7 2.73 6.53 -8.81
C GLU A 7 2.54 7.11 -7.41
N ALA A 8 1.74 6.45 -6.56
CA ALA A 8 1.48 6.91 -5.19
C ALA A 8 2.69 6.79 -4.24
N VAL A 9 3.68 5.96 -4.56
CA VAL A 9 4.91 5.80 -3.76
C VAL A 9 6.13 6.46 -4.41
N GLU A 10 5.99 6.95 -5.64
CA GLU A 10 7.06 7.60 -6.39
C GLU A 10 7.55 8.86 -5.67
N GLY A 11 8.87 9.03 -5.60
CA GLY A 11 9.49 10.15 -4.88
C GLY A 11 9.40 10.05 -3.36
N CYS A 12 8.92 8.92 -2.81
CA CYS A 12 8.83 8.66 -1.37
C CYS A 12 8.03 9.70 -0.57
N PRO A 13 6.75 9.87 -0.89
CA PRO A 13 5.89 10.76 -0.13
C PRO A 13 5.71 10.23 1.30
N THR A 14 5.50 11.16 2.23
CA THR A 14 5.18 10.88 3.64
C THR A 14 3.69 10.89 3.91
N LYS A 15 2.88 11.25 2.91
CA LYS A 15 1.42 11.34 2.98
C LYS A 15 0.80 10.62 1.78
N PRO A 16 -0.40 10.02 1.94
CA PRO A 16 -1.11 9.44 0.81
C PRO A 16 -1.48 10.52 -0.21
N PRO A 17 -1.63 10.17 -1.51
CA PRO A 17 -2.06 11.11 -2.54
C PRO A 17 -3.46 11.67 -2.23
N GLU A 18 -3.67 12.98 -2.48
CA GLU A 18 -4.92 13.72 -2.25
C GLU A 18 -6.07 13.35 -3.24
N SER A 19 -6.11 12.11 -3.70
CA SER A 19 -7.20 11.66 -4.56
C SER A 19 -8.46 11.34 -3.74
N SER A 20 -9.63 11.51 -4.37
CA SER A 20 -10.95 11.09 -3.88
C SER A 20 -11.08 9.59 -3.53
N LYS A 21 -10.01 8.80 -3.71
CA LYS A 21 -9.91 7.37 -3.40
C LYS A 21 -9.24 7.06 -2.06
N ALA A 22 -9.03 8.03 -1.17
CA ALA A 22 -8.41 7.82 0.16
C ALA A 22 -9.06 6.69 1.00
N ASN A 23 -10.35 6.42 0.78
CA ASN A 23 -11.10 5.34 1.44
C ASN A 23 -10.74 3.93 0.93
N TYR A 24 -10.07 3.83 -0.22
CA TYR A 24 -9.64 2.59 -0.86
C TYR A 24 -8.11 2.44 -0.89
N THR A 25 -7.39 3.20 -0.06
CA THR A 25 -5.93 3.13 -0.01
C THR A 25 -5.45 2.84 1.41
N ASN A 26 -4.64 1.79 1.55
CA ASN A 26 -3.71 1.70 2.67
C ASN A 26 -2.37 2.27 2.21
N PHE A 27 -1.83 3.18 3.00
CA PHE A 27 -0.59 3.89 2.72
C PHE A 27 0.21 3.97 4.00
N ASP A 28 1.50 3.74 3.92
CA ASP A 28 2.43 3.90 5.03
C ASP A 28 3.76 4.43 4.53
N HIS A 29 4.35 5.30 5.32
CA HIS A 29 5.73 5.72 5.20
C HIS A 29 6.39 5.38 6.53
N SER A 30 7.26 4.37 6.51
CA SER A 30 7.85 3.83 7.73
C SER A 30 9.36 3.85 7.61
N GLU A 31 9.99 4.34 8.68
CA GLU A 31 11.40 4.15 8.94
C GLU A 31 11.59 2.74 9.48
N LEU A 32 12.35 1.91 8.76
CA LEU A 32 12.65 0.57 9.20
C LEU A 32 14.13 0.50 9.52
N ASP A 33 14.41 0.24 10.79
CA ASP A 33 15.74 -0.14 11.23
C ASP A 33 16.10 -1.44 10.50
N GLN A 34 17.11 -1.38 9.63
CA GLN A 34 17.53 -2.55 8.86
C GLN A 34 18.09 -3.64 9.79
N GLY A 35 18.47 -3.30 11.03
CA GLY A 35 19.36 -4.14 11.81
C GLY A 35 20.62 -4.47 11.00
N PRO A 36 21.43 -5.46 11.44
CA PRO A 36 22.64 -5.84 10.73
C PRO A 36 22.39 -6.58 9.40
N ILE A 37 21.15 -6.68 8.93
CA ILE A 37 20.76 -7.59 7.85
C ILE A 37 20.03 -6.80 6.77
N ASN A 38 20.54 -6.92 5.55
CA ASN A 38 19.95 -6.45 4.31
C ASN A 38 18.53 -7.04 4.14
N THR A 39 17.55 -6.41 4.78
CA THR A 39 16.20 -6.96 4.93
C THR A 39 15.52 -6.84 3.57
N SER A 40 15.17 -7.98 2.98
CA SER A 40 14.54 -8.01 1.65
C SER A 40 13.25 -7.17 1.62
N HIS A 41 12.97 -6.52 0.48
CA HIS A 41 11.72 -5.75 0.29
C HIS A 41 10.48 -6.59 0.62
N VAL A 42 10.50 -7.90 0.34
CA VAL A 42 9.42 -8.83 0.65
C VAL A 42 9.13 -8.90 2.15
N THR A 43 10.17 -8.96 2.98
CA THR A 43 10.04 -8.97 4.44
C THR A 43 9.46 -7.66 4.96
N ILE A 44 9.89 -6.53 4.41
CA ILE A 44 9.38 -5.20 4.76
C ILE A 44 7.89 -5.08 4.44
N THR A 45 7.49 -5.41 3.20
CA THR A 45 6.10 -5.35 2.77
C THR A 45 5.22 -6.29 3.59
N SER A 46 5.70 -7.50 3.91
CA SER A 46 4.96 -8.46 4.76
C SER A 46 4.72 -7.93 6.18
N ARG A 47 5.71 -7.25 6.78
CA ARG A 47 5.56 -6.62 8.11
C ARG A 47 4.53 -5.50 8.08
N LEU A 48 4.59 -4.63 7.06
CA LEU A 48 3.67 -3.50 6.92
C LEU A 48 2.23 -3.97 6.69
N ILE A 49 2.01 -4.99 5.84
CA ILE A 49 0.67 -5.57 5.66
C ILE A 49 0.16 -6.21 6.95
N SER A 50 1.01 -6.94 7.67
CA SER A 50 0.64 -7.53 8.97
C SER A 50 0.26 -6.46 10.00
N TYR A 51 0.99 -5.35 10.00
CA TYR A 51 0.70 -4.18 10.82
C TYR A 51 -0.63 -3.50 10.45
N TRP A 52 -0.93 -3.33 9.17
CA TRP A 52 -2.23 -2.84 8.73
C TRP A 52 -3.38 -3.74 9.15
N ARG A 53 -3.17 -5.06 9.14
CA ARG A 53 -4.17 -6.02 9.61
C ARG A 53 -4.47 -5.88 11.11
N SER A 54 -3.51 -5.43 11.93
CA SER A 54 -3.74 -5.22 13.36
C SER A 54 -4.44 -3.89 13.68
N ARG A 55 -4.40 -2.91 12.77
CA ARG A 55 -5.06 -1.60 12.92
C ARG A 55 -6.48 -1.60 12.37
N LEU A 56 -7.46 -1.24 13.21
CA LEU A 56 -8.89 -1.30 12.86
C LEU A 56 -9.21 -0.58 11.54
N GLN A 57 -8.76 0.67 11.37
CA GLN A 57 -9.06 1.47 10.18
C GLN A 57 -8.49 0.84 8.89
N SER A 58 -7.24 0.40 8.92
CA SER A 58 -6.61 -0.26 7.78
C SER A 58 -7.24 -1.63 7.48
N ARG A 59 -7.56 -2.40 8.53
CA ARG A 59 -8.25 -3.68 8.43
C ARG A 59 -9.64 -3.54 7.82
N LEU A 60 -10.40 -2.51 8.19
CA LEU A 60 -11.73 -2.26 7.62
C LEU A 60 -11.67 -2.01 6.11
N LYS A 61 -10.63 -1.33 5.62
CA LYS A 61 -10.39 -1.17 4.17
C LYS A 61 -10.06 -2.50 3.48
N MET A 62 -9.27 -3.36 4.13
CA MET A 62 -8.87 -4.67 3.58
C MET A 62 -10.02 -5.68 3.52
N LEU A 63 -11.01 -5.55 4.40
CA LEU A 63 -12.11 -6.51 4.56
C LEU A 63 -13.41 -6.05 3.90
N ARG A 64 -13.41 -4.98 3.10
CA ARG A 64 -14.67 -4.55 2.48
C ARG A 64 -15.14 -5.58 1.45
N PRO A 65 -16.43 -5.97 1.48
CA PRO A 65 -16.95 -7.02 0.60
C PRO A 65 -17.04 -6.60 -0.87
N ASP A 66 -17.07 -5.29 -1.15
CA ASP A 66 -17.16 -4.73 -2.50
C ASP A 66 -15.79 -4.68 -3.22
N ILE A 67 -14.69 -4.91 -2.50
CA ILE A 67 -13.34 -4.92 -3.08
C ILE A 67 -13.05 -6.30 -3.68
N HIS A 68 -12.79 -6.33 -4.99
CA HIS A 68 -12.43 -7.54 -5.71
C HIS A 68 -11.03 -7.49 -6.35
N ARG A 69 -10.40 -6.30 -6.31
CA ARG A 69 -9.09 -6.07 -6.92
C ARG A 69 -8.21 -5.32 -5.96
N VAL A 70 -6.93 -5.66 -5.96
CA VAL A 70 -5.89 -4.96 -5.22
C VAL A 70 -4.69 -4.76 -6.12
N GLY A 71 -4.03 -3.61 -5.99
CA GLY A 71 -2.70 -3.39 -6.54
C GLY A 71 -1.86 -2.66 -5.53
N CYS A 72 -0.63 -3.13 -5.30
CA CYS A 72 0.26 -2.56 -4.31
C CYS A 72 1.61 -2.24 -4.93
N ALA A 73 2.30 -1.27 -4.38
CA ALA A 73 3.68 -0.96 -4.71
C ALA A 73 4.45 -0.53 -3.45
N ALA A 74 5.76 -0.71 -3.50
CA ALA A 74 6.69 -0.27 -2.46
C ALA A 74 7.86 0.47 -3.12
N ALA A 75 8.25 1.60 -2.56
CA ALA A 75 9.44 2.34 -2.95
C ALA A 75 10.43 2.39 -1.78
N LYS A 76 11.70 2.09 -2.07
CA LYS A 76 12.81 2.35 -1.16
C LYS A 76 13.23 3.81 -1.30
N CYS A 77 13.20 4.53 -0.20
CA CYS A 77 13.49 5.96 -0.18
C CYS A 77 15.00 6.23 -0.05
N PRO A 78 15.49 7.35 -0.58
CA PRO A 78 16.91 7.70 -0.50
C PRO A 78 17.38 7.72 0.96
N GLU A 79 18.48 7.02 1.22
CA GLU A 79 19.06 6.88 2.56
C GLU A 79 19.75 8.18 2.98
N THR A 80 19.36 8.74 4.12
CA THR A 80 20.09 9.86 4.74
C THR A 80 21.04 9.39 5.86
N SER A 81 20.89 8.16 6.39
CA SER A 81 21.61 7.75 7.61
C SER A 81 21.57 6.24 7.94
N GLY A 82 21.62 5.33 6.96
CA GLY A 82 21.64 3.88 7.22
C GLY A 82 20.31 3.27 7.70
N ILE A 83 19.29 4.11 7.91
CA ILE A 83 17.89 3.71 8.08
C ILE A 83 17.27 3.57 6.69
N VAL A 84 16.53 2.48 6.45
CA VAL A 84 15.79 2.31 5.19
C VAL A 84 14.36 2.77 5.38
N ASN A 85 14.09 3.89 4.74
CA ASN A 85 12.74 4.43 4.64
C ASN A 85 12.05 3.73 3.48
N VAL A 86 10.85 3.21 3.73
CA VAL A 86 10.02 2.58 2.71
C VAL A 86 8.64 3.22 2.72
N THR A 87 8.20 3.62 1.54
CA THR A 87 6.80 3.99 1.31
C THR A 87 6.10 2.82 0.64
N VAL A 88 4.97 2.39 1.20
CA VAL A 88 4.14 1.32 0.63
C VAL A 88 2.71 1.81 0.47
N ALA A 89 2.12 1.52 -0.68
CA ALA A 89 0.71 1.76 -0.95
C ALA A 89 0.05 0.49 -1.46
N CYS A 90 -1.16 0.22 -0.98
CA CYS A 90 -2.09 -0.73 -1.56
C CYS A 90 -3.39 0.00 -1.90
N ILE A 91 -3.76 -0.05 -3.17
CA ILE A 91 -4.99 0.53 -3.70
C ILE A 91 -5.97 -0.61 -3.98
N TYR A 92 -7.15 -0.48 -3.41
CA TYR A 92 -8.26 -1.39 -3.57
C TYR A 92 -9.22 -0.87 -4.63
N GLY A 93 -9.78 -1.78 -5.43
CA GLY A 93 -10.75 -1.44 -6.45
C GLY A 93 -11.98 -2.33 -6.33
N GLU A 94 -13.13 -1.71 -6.53
CA GLU A 94 -14.39 -2.42 -6.68
C GLU A 94 -14.32 -3.38 -7.87
N GLY A 95 -15.03 -4.50 -7.77
CA GLY A 95 -15.35 -5.31 -8.94
C GLY A 95 -16.31 -4.51 -9.80
N GLY A 96 -16.00 -4.31 -11.08
CA GLY A 96 -16.98 -3.70 -11.98
C GLY A 96 -18.26 -4.54 -11.95
N GLN A 97 -19.43 -3.89 -11.95
CA GLN A 97 -20.67 -4.59 -12.28
C GLN A 97 -20.41 -5.35 -13.59
N VAL A 98 -20.56 -6.66 -13.57
CA VAL A 98 -20.69 -7.44 -14.80
C VAL A 98 -21.88 -6.81 -15.49
N ALA A 99 -21.67 -6.09 -16.59
CA ALA A 99 -22.75 -5.60 -17.42
C ALA A 99 -23.59 -6.82 -17.78
N GLN A 100 -24.78 -6.94 -17.21
CA GLN A 100 -25.77 -7.90 -17.67
C GLN A 100 -26.04 -7.54 -19.13
N VAL A 101 -25.58 -8.40 -20.04
CA VAL A 101 -26.02 -8.34 -21.43
C VAL A 101 -27.50 -8.71 -21.40
N PRO A 102 -28.42 -7.80 -21.79
CA PRO A 102 -29.82 -8.17 -21.87
C PRO A 102 -29.97 -9.24 -22.96
N VAL A 103 -30.66 -10.33 -22.59
CA VAL A 103 -31.16 -11.34 -23.54
C VAL A 103 -32.35 -10.77 -24.28
#